data_AF-A0A8S2ZZE9-F1
#
_entry.id   AF-A0A8S2ZZE9-F1
#
_cell.length_a   1.000
_cell.length_b   1.000
_cell.length_c   1.000
_cell.angle_alpha   90.00
_cell.angle_beta   90.00
_cell.angle_gamma   90.00
#
_symmetry.space_group_name_H-M   'P 1'
#
loop_
_entity.id
_entity.type
_entity.pdbx_description
1 polymer ?
#
loop_
_entity_poly.entity_id
_entity_poly.type
_entity_poly.pdbx_seq_one_letter_code
_entity_poly.pdbx_strand_id
1 'polypeptide(L)' 'MQRHRLRKTPHGEKMAATEIRILKKLNHPNIVKLYDFIRNDEKQKLYLFIDLCVVSLQEMLDSDERKKLKLHAFPTWQS' A
#
# COMPACT_ATOMS: atom_id res chain seq x y z
N MET A 1 -16.77 -10.68 -12.17
CA MET A 1 -15.95 -9.47 -12.40
C MET A 1 -14.51 -9.91 -12.61
N GLN A 2 -14.05 -10.07 -13.86
CA GLN A 2 -12.71 -10.57 -14.12
C GLN A 2 -11.68 -9.50 -13.74
N ARG A 3 -10.88 -9.76 -12.70
CA ARG A 3 -9.76 -8.90 -12.30
C ARG A 3 -8.75 -8.90 -13.45
N HIS A 4 -8.73 -7.81 -14.21
CA HIS A 4 -7.71 -7.54 -15.23
C HIS A 4 -6.35 -7.76 -14.56
N ARG A 5 -5.58 -8.77 -15.02
CA ARG A 5 -4.19 -8.94 -14.58
C ARG A 5 -3.49 -7.61 -14.84
N LEU A 6 -2.99 -6.96 -13.79
CA LEU A 6 -2.21 -5.72 -13.88
C LEU A 6 -1.16 -5.94 -14.98
N ARG A 7 -1.32 -5.27 -16.13
CA ARG A 7 -0.41 -5.43 -17.27
C ARG A 7 0.97 -4.99 -16.80
N LYS A 8 1.99 -5.84 -17.01
CA LYS A 8 3.39 -5.48 -16.79
C LYS A 8 3.66 -4.20 -17.59
N THR A 9 3.88 -3.08 -16.90
CA THR A 9 4.27 -1.84 -17.57
C THR A 9 5.64 -2.05 -18.24
N PRO A 10 5.94 -1.41 -19.39
CA PRO A 10 7.18 -1.62 -20.14
C PRO A 10 8.46 -1.38 -19.33
N HIS A 11 8.38 -0.67 -18.20
CA HIS A 11 9.47 -0.38 -17.28
C HIS A 11 9.19 -0.80 -15.83
N GLY A 12 8.20 -1.68 -15.62
CA GLY A 12 7.71 -2.04 -14.29
C GLY A 12 8.80 -2.57 -13.34
N GLU A 13 9.78 -3.32 -13.86
CA GLU A 13 10.90 -3.82 -13.04
C GLU A 13 11.83 -2.70 -12.57
N LYS A 14 12.15 -1.73 -13.43
CA LYS A 14 12.98 -0.58 -13.07
C LYS A 14 12.28 0.32 -12.06
N MET A 15 10.97 0.49 -12.21
CA MET A 15 10.13 1.25 -11.28
C MET A 15 10.08 0.55 -9.91
N ALA A 16 9.80 -0.76 -9.89
CA ALA A 16 9.76 -1.54 -8.66
C ALA A 16 11.10 -1.54 -7.91
N ALA A 17 12.22 -1.66 -8.63
CA ALA A 17 13.56 -1.57 -8.02
C ALA A 17 13.83 -0.18 -7.42
N THR A 18 13.38 0.88 -8.11
CA THR A 18 13.49 2.26 -7.62
C THR A 18 12.65 2.47 -6.38
N GLU A 19 11.43 1.95 -6.37
CA GLU A 19 10.49 2.02 -5.25
C GLU A 19 11.03 1.30 -4.01
N ILE A 20 11.54 0.07 -4.14
CA ILE A 20 12.22 -0.64 -3.05
C ILE A 20 13.40 0.17 -2.52
N ARG A 21 14.22 0.75 -3.41
CA ARG A 21 15.38 1.56 -3.01
C ARG A 21 14.98 2.79 -2.20
N ILE A 22 13.84 3.40 -2.53
CA ILE A 22 13.29 4.54 -1.80
C ILE A 22 12.74 4.07 -0.45
N LEU A 23 11.87 3.06 -0.43
CA LEU A 23 11.23 2.54 0.77
C LEU A 23 12.25 2.06 1.81
N LYS A 24 13.38 1.46 1.40
CA LYS A 24 14.48 1.07 2.29
C LYS A 24 15.10 2.24 3.07
N LYS A 25 15.00 3.46 2.55
CA LYS A 25 15.57 4.67 3.18
C LYS A 25 14.57 5.42 4.06
N LEU A 26 13.29 5.09 3.97
CA LEU A 26 12.23 5.76 4.70
C LEU A 26 12.05 5.09 6.07
N ASN A 27 12.16 5.88 7.13
CA ASN A 27 11.90 5.45 8.50
C ASN A 27 11.20 6.59 9.24
N HIS A 28 9.87 6.61 9.17
CA HIS A 28 9.05 7.66 9.74
C HIS A 28 7.71 7.07 10.23
N PRO A 29 7.16 7.51 11.38
CA PRO A 29 5.92 6.96 11.93
C PRO A 29 4.69 7.06 11.00
N ASN A 30 4.68 8.00 10.06
CA ASN A 30 3.59 8.17 9.10
C ASN A 30 3.86 7.60 7.70
N ILE A 31 4.91 6.79 7.55
CA ILE A 31 5.25 6.11 6.30
C ILE A 31 5.24 4.62 6.56
N VAL A 32 4.55 3.85 5.70
CA VAL A 32 4.55 2.39 5.75
C VAL A 32 5.98 1.88 5.63
N LYS A 33 6.39 1.07 6.60
CA LYS A 33 7.74 0.51 6.65
C LYS A 33 7.84 -0.71 5.75
N LEU A 34 8.94 -0.77 5.00
CA LEU A 34 9.37 -1.99 4.32
C LEU A 34 10.29 -2.78 5.27
N TYR A 35 9.87 -3.99 5.63
CA TYR A 35 10.66 -4.92 6.45
C TYR A 35 11.62 -5.74 5.57
N ASP A 36 11.10 -6.33 4.50
CA ASP A 36 11.88 -7.16 3.58
C ASP A 36 11.18 -7.31 2.22
N PHE A 37 11.85 -7.93 1.24
CA PHE A 37 11.26 -8.29 -0.04
C PHE A 37 11.85 -9.60 -0.59
N ILE A 38 11.05 -10.37 -1.30
CA ILE A 38 11.49 -11.60 -1.99
C ILE A 38 11.20 -11.45 -3.48
N ARG A 39 12.22 -11.66 -4.30
CA ARG A 39 12.10 -11.75 -5.76
C ARG A 39 12.05 -13.22 -6.16
N ASN A 40 11.00 -13.63 -6.87
CA ASN A 40 10.90 -14.94 -7.49
C ASN A 40 10.86 -14.76 -9.01
N ASP A 41 12.01 -14.98 -9.65
CA ASP A 41 12.16 -14.79 -11.09
C ASP A 41 11.42 -15.85 -11.91
N GLU A 42 11.32 -17.09 -11.43
CA GLU A 42 10.56 -18.16 -12.12
C GLU A 42 9.08 -17.79 -12.24
N LYS A 43 8.49 -17.29 -11.16
CA LYS A 43 7.09 -16.84 -11.11
C LYS A 43 6.91 -15.41 -11.60
N GLN A 44 8.00 -14.70 -11.88
CA GLN A 44 8.01 -13.29 -12.26
C GLN A 44 7.23 -12.42 -11.26
N LYS A 45 7.48 -12.65 -9.96
CA LYS A 45 6.78 -11.98 -8.85
C LYS A 45 7.76 -11.36 -7.88
N LEU A 46 7.37 -10.21 -7.35
CA LEU A 46 8.02 -9.50 -6.26
C LEU A 46 7.06 -9.49 -5.08
N TYR A 47 7.51 -9.99 -3.94
CA TYR A 47 6.78 -9.98 -2.67
C TYR A 47 7.41 -8.94 -1.76
N LEU A 48 6.59 -8.10 -1.14
CA LEU A 48 7.01 -7.08 -0.19
C LEU A 48 6.44 -7.43 1.18
N PHE A 49 7.27 -7.32 2.21
CA PHE A 49 6.86 -7.44 3.61
C PHE A 49 6.76 -6.03 4.17
N ILE A 50 5.54 -5.52 4.31
CA ILE A 50 5.24 -4.14 4.73
C ILE A 50 4.26 -4.14 5.89
N ASP A 51 4.02 -2.98 6.50
CA ASP A 51 2.97 -2.84 7.52
C ASP A 51 1.60 -3.26 6.96
N LEU A 52 0.83 -3.98 7.78
CA LEU A 52 -0.54 -4.35 7.47
C LEU A 52 -1.47 -3.16 7.74
N CYS A 53 -1.92 -2.49 6.68
CA CYS A 53 -2.98 -1.49 6.78
C CYS A 53 -4.34 -2.18 6.75
N VAL A 54 -5.13 -2.00 7.81
CA VAL A 54 -6.46 -2.65 7.97
C VAL A 54 -7.48 -2.12 6.95
N VAL A 55 -7.38 -0.84 6.58
CA VAL A 55 -8.29 -0.16 5.67
C VAL A 55 -7.53 0.91 4.88
N SER A 56 -7.94 1.18 3.64
CA SER A 56 -7.44 2.33 2.89
C SER A 56 -8.14 3.63 3.32
N LEU A 57 -7.48 4.77 3.15
CA LEU A 57 -8.09 6.07 3.43
C LEU A 57 -9.38 6.29 2.62
N GLN A 58 -9.40 5.90 1.34
CA GLN A 58 -10.59 6.02 0.50
C GLN A 58 -11.75 5.18 1.05
N GLU A 59 -11.52 3.91 1.40
CA GLU A 59 -12.55 3.06 1.98
C GLU A 59 -13.07 3.61 3.32
N MET A 60 -12.18 4.22 4.12
CA MET A 60 -12.55 4.89 5.36
C MET A 60 -13.49 6.07 5.09
N LEU A 61 -13.18 6.92 4.11
CA LEU A 61 -14.01 8.06 3.69
C LEU A 61 -15.35 7.62 3.10
N ASP A 62 -15.34 6.63 2.19
CA ASP A 62 -16.55 6.09 1.55
C ASP A 62 -17.51 5.43 2.57
N SER A 63 -16.96 4.94 3.69
CA SER A 63 -17.76 4.38 4.79
C SER A 63 -18.49 5.47 5.59
N ASP A 64 -17.95 6.68 5.63
CA ASP A 64 -18.51 7.85 6.33
C ASP A 64 -19.58 8.54 5.47
N GLU A 65 -19.41 8.61 4.14
CA GLU A 65 -20.45 9.14 3.25
C GLU A 65 -21.76 8.33 3.30
N ARG A 66 -21.67 7.00 3.45
CA ARG A 66 -22.84 6.13 3.66
C ARG A 66 -23.42 6.23 5.09
N LYS A 67 -22.67 6.80 6.04
CA LYS A 67 -23.04 6.95 7.45
C LYS A 67 -22.96 8.41 7.91
N LYS A 68 -23.44 9.36 7.08
CA LYS A 68 -23.66 10.79 7.40
C LYS A 68 -23.06 11.23 8.74
N LEU A 69 -21.86 11.82 8.67
CA LEU A 69 -21.35 12.75 9.68
C LEU A 69 -21.33 12.19 11.10
N LYS A 70 -20.46 11.20 11.34
CA LYS A 70 -19.89 11.07 12.68
C LYS A 70 -18.39 11.30 12.57
N LEU A 71 -17.95 12.45 13.12
CA LEU A 71 -16.56 12.90 13.33
C LEU A 71 -15.61 11.87 14.02
N HIS A 72 -15.99 10.60 14.12
CA HIS A 72 -15.31 9.54 14.84
C HIS A 72 -14.79 8.42 13.93
N ALA A 73 -14.82 8.57 12.60
CA ALA A 73 -14.19 7.61 11.68
C ALA A 73 -12.66 7.71 11.69
N PHE A 74 -12.11 8.88 12.08
CA PHE A 74 -10.70 9.01 12.38
C PHE A 74 -10.41 8.44 13.77
N PRO A 75 -9.31 7.68 13.95
CA PRO A 75 -8.87 7.25 15.27
C PRO A 75 -8.79 8.45 16.22
N THR A 76 -9.41 8.34 17.40
CA THR A 76 -9.53 9.44 18.38
C THR A 76 -8.20 9.99 18.89
N TRP A 77 -7.07 9.34 18.59
CA TRP A 77 -5.72 9.79 18.93
C TRP A 77 -5.17 10.92 18.04
N GLN A 78 -5.91 11.32 17.00
CA GLN A 78 -5.54 12.45 16.12
C GLN A 78 -6.37 13.72 16.38
N SER A 79 -7.15 13.76 17.46
CA SER A 79 -7.95 14.94 17.90
C SER A 79 -7.20 15.79 18.91
#